data_AF-A0A382W9R5-F1
#
_entry.id   AF-A0A382W9R5-F1
#
_cell.length_a   1.000
_cell.length_b   1.000
_cell.length_c   1.000
_cell.angle_alpha   90.00
_cell.angle_beta   90.00
_cell.angle_gamma   90.00
#
_symmetry.space_group_name_H-M   'P 1'
#
loop_
_entity.id
_entity.type
_entity.pdbx_description
1 polymer ?
#
loop_
_entity_poly.entity_id
_entity_poly.type
_entity_poly.pdbx_seq_one_letter_code
_entity_poly.pdbx_strand_id
1 'polypeptide(L)'
;MNWQDIDLQQHFEPGTNAPTNYNSAFYIVISDGEVLKHDELPVWQPLDQNEWQWSGLEAKARHYLGMISDCPLYVVEVDENADEPEGYFFDTLWSFLGKVELNVFYLIGRAKQIVDWYNNHQHCGQCGSATES
;
A
#
# COMPACT_ATOMS: atom_id res chain seq x y z
N MET A 1 -11.01 -11.72 -6.78
CA MET A 1 -10.51 -12.52 -5.65
C MET A 1 -10.90 -11.79 -4.39
N ASN A 2 -11.43 -12.46 -3.38
CA ASN A 2 -11.82 -11.80 -2.13
C ASN A 2 -10.60 -11.76 -1.19
N TRP A 3 -10.18 -10.57 -0.74
CA TRP A 3 -9.00 -10.39 0.11
C TRP A 3 -9.13 -11.13 1.45
N GLN A 4 -10.34 -11.15 2.00
CA GLN A 4 -10.60 -11.68 3.34
C GLN A 4 -10.37 -13.20 3.47
N ASP A 5 -10.36 -13.91 2.35
CA ASP A 5 -10.14 -15.35 2.30
C ASP A 5 -8.65 -15.72 2.11
N ILE A 6 -7.76 -14.74 2.02
CA ILE A 6 -6.34 -14.95 1.72
C ILE A 6 -5.55 -15.16 3.02
N ASP A 7 -4.92 -16.32 3.16
CA ASP A 7 -3.87 -16.52 4.15
C ASP A 7 -2.57 -15.84 3.69
N LEU A 8 -2.36 -14.60 4.15
CA LEU A 8 -1.16 -13.82 3.81
C LEU A 8 0.14 -14.51 4.22
N GLN A 9 0.14 -15.40 5.21
CA GLN A 9 1.35 -16.11 5.60
C GLN A 9 1.82 -17.09 4.51
N GLN A 10 0.87 -17.68 3.79
CA GLN A 10 1.15 -18.69 2.77
C GLN A 10 1.21 -18.10 1.36
N HIS A 11 0.49 -17.00 1.12
CA HIS A 11 0.25 -16.50 -0.24
C HIS A 11 0.97 -15.20 -0.58
N PHE A 12 1.56 -14.50 0.38
CA PHE A 12 2.35 -13.31 0.09
C PHE A 12 3.82 -13.64 -0.16
N GLU A 13 4.26 -13.38 -1.38
CA GLU A 13 5.64 -13.57 -1.82
C GLU A 13 6.30 -12.20 -2.05
N PRO A 14 7.23 -11.76 -1.19
CA PRO A 14 7.89 -10.47 -1.38
C PRO A 14 8.75 -10.44 -2.64
N GLY A 15 8.79 -9.30 -3.31
CA GLY A 15 9.61 -9.13 -4.49
C GLY A 15 9.98 -7.67 -4.75
N THR A 16 11.03 -7.47 -5.55
CA THR A 16 11.54 -6.14 -5.93
C THR A 16 11.28 -5.79 -7.39
N ASN A 17 10.99 -6.79 -8.23
CA ASN A 17 10.72 -6.61 -9.65
C ASN A 17 9.24 -6.91 -9.90
N ALA A 18 8.49 -5.87 -10.27
CA ALA A 18 7.09 -6.04 -10.63
C ALA A 18 6.96 -6.86 -11.93
N PRO A 19 5.93 -7.73 -12.05
CA PRO A 19 5.62 -8.37 -13.31
C PRO A 19 5.21 -7.31 -14.35
N THR A 20 5.63 -7.50 -15.60
CA THR A 20 5.26 -6.58 -16.70
C THR A 20 3.82 -6.78 -17.18
N ASN A 21 3.22 -7.94 -16.95
CA ASN A 21 1.86 -8.26 -17.37
C ASN A 21 1.10 -8.87 -16.19
N TYR A 22 -0.03 -8.28 -15.85
CA TYR A 22 -0.98 -8.76 -14.86
C TYR A 22 -2.37 -8.23 -15.20
N ASN A 23 -3.42 -8.95 -14.81
CA ASN A 23 -4.81 -8.56 -15.11
C ASN A 23 -5.43 -7.67 -14.03
N SER A 24 -4.94 -7.76 -12.79
CA SER A 24 -5.43 -7.02 -11.63
C SER A 24 -4.32 -6.90 -10.61
N ALA A 25 -4.42 -5.91 -9.72
CA ALA A 25 -3.48 -5.66 -8.65
C ALA A 25 -4.21 -5.22 -7.38
N PHE A 26 -3.49 -5.29 -6.26
CA PHE A 26 -3.91 -4.72 -4.98
C PHE A 26 -3.06 -3.49 -4.63
N TYR A 27 -3.68 -2.53 -3.94
CA TYR A 27 -3.07 -1.25 -3.63
C TYR A 27 -3.24 -0.89 -2.15
N ILE A 28 -2.13 -0.82 -1.43
CA ILE A 28 -2.05 -0.18 -0.11
C ILE A 28 -1.83 1.30 -0.34
N VAL A 29 -2.79 2.14 0.04
CA VAL A 29 -2.70 3.58 -0.19
C VAL A 29 -2.27 4.28 1.10
N ILE A 30 -1.28 5.17 0.97
CA ILE A 30 -0.70 5.94 2.09
C ILE A 30 -0.79 7.43 1.77
N SER A 31 -1.23 8.21 2.76
CA SER A 31 -1.24 9.67 2.74
C SER A 31 -0.71 10.18 4.08
N ASP A 32 0.30 11.06 4.08
CA ASP A 32 0.94 11.60 5.29
C ASP A 32 1.27 10.55 6.40
N GLY A 33 1.71 9.37 5.98
CA GLY A 33 2.04 8.27 6.90
C GLY A 33 0.83 7.53 7.50
N GLU A 34 -0.38 7.93 7.13
CA GLU A 34 -1.65 7.24 7.41
C GLU A 34 -2.02 6.31 6.24
N VAL A 35 -2.84 5.30 6.54
CA VAL A 35 -3.18 4.21 5.63
C VAL A 35 -4.66 4.27 5.34
N LEU A 36 -5.02 4.24 4.07
CA LEU A 36 -6.42 4.23 3.65
C LEU A 36 -7.10 2.96 4.16
N LYS A 37 -8.29 3.13 4.73
CA LYS A 37 -9.12 2.07 5.31
C LYS A 37 -10.57 2.31 4.93
N HIS A 38 -11.30 1.22 4.69
CA HIS A 38 -12.76 1.26 4.51
C HIS A 38 -13.47 1.38 5.87
N ASP A 39 -14.49 2.23 5.97
CA ASP A 39 -15.21 2.50 7.23
C ASP A 39 -16.11 1.33 7.65
N GLU A 40 -16.87 0.79 6.72
CA GLU A 40 -17.86 -0.25 7.01
C GLU A 40 -17.29 -1.68 7.11
N LEU A 41 -16.02 -1.90 6.76
CA LEU A 41 -15.43 -3.24 6.76
C LEU A 41 -14.82 -3.61 8.11
N PRO A 42 -15.12 -4.81 8.64
CA PRO A 42 -14.63 -5.25 9.96
C PRO A 42 -13.13 -5.54 9.96
N VAL A 43 -12.56 -5.83 8.79
CA VAL A 43 -11.14 -6.15 8.60
C VAL A 43 -10.58 -5.24 7.53
N TRP A 44 -9.36 -4.75 7.75
CA TRP A 44 -8.68 -3.95 6.75
C TRP A 44 -8.32 -4.79 5.51
N GLN A 45 -8.47 -4.19 4.34
CA GLN A 45 -8.04 -4.73 3.06
C GLN A 45 -7.51 -3.60 2.17
N PRO A 46 -6.56 -3.88 1.28
CA PRO A 46 -6.13 -2.92 0.26
C PRO A 46 -7.24 -2.71 -0.77
N LEU A 47 -7.12 -1.64 -1.55
CA LEU A 47 -7.98 -1.46 -2.71
C LEU A 47 -7.66 -2.51 -3.77
N ASP A 48 -8.68 -3.02 -4.45
CA ASP A 48 -8.51 -3.76 -5.70
C ASP A 48 -8.30 -2.84 -6.91
N GLN A 49 -8.15 -3.43 -8.10
CA GLN A 49 -7.92 -2.70 -9.34
C GLN A 49 -9.02 -1.70 -9.70
N ASN A 50 -10.29 -2.05 -9.45
CA ASN A 50 -11.42 -1.17 -9.77
C ASN A 50 -11.54 -0.07 -8.73
N GLU A 51 -11.46 -0.42 -7.44
CA GLU A 51 -11.49 0.54 -6.34
C GLU A 51 -10.39 1.59 -6.51
N TRP A 52 -9.16 1.17 -6.85
CA TRP A 52 -8.08 2.10 -7.19
C TRP A 52 -8.44 2.99 -8.38
N GLN A 53 -8.91 2.41 -9.50
CA GLN A 53 -9.24 3.16 -10.72
C GLN A 53 -10.33 4.22 -10.50
N TRP A 54 -11.29 3.94 -9.62
CA TRP A 54 -12.46 4.80 -9.36
C TRP A 54 -12.37 5.59 -8.06
N SER A 55 -11.25 5.49 -7.33
CA SER A 55 -11.04 6.20 -6.06
C SER A 55 -10.98 7.72 -6.21
N GLY A 56 -10.59 8.22 -7.38
CA GLY A 56 -10.28 9.65 -7.59
C GLY A 56 -8.94 10.09 -7.02
N LEU A 57 -8.17 9.17 -6.42
CA LEU A 57 -6.85 9.46 -5.87
C LEU A 57 -5.77 9.47 -6.97
N GLU A 58 -4.79 10.36 -6.81
CA GLU A 58 -3.64 10.46 -7.72
C GLU A 58 -2.36 9.95 -7.05
N ALA A 59 -1.66 9.03 -7.73
CA ALA A 59 -0.41 8.48 -7.23
C ALA A 59 0.74 9.49 -7.38
N LYS A 60 1.36 9.85 -6.25
CA LYS A 60 2.65 10.57 -6.21
C LYS A 60 3.83 9.63 -6.40
N ALA A 61 3.78 8.47 -5.76
CA ALA A 61 4.77 7.42 -5.88
C ALA A 61 4.11 6.05 -5.80
N ARG A 62 4.72 5.04 -6.44
CA ARG A 62 4.22 3.66 -6.42
C ARG A 62 5.38 2.69 -6.33
N HIS A 63 5.32 1.77 -5.37
CA HIS A 63 6.34 0.76 -5.15
C HIS A 63 5.72 -0.64 -5.09
N TYR A 64 6.37 -1.59 -5.75
CA TYR A 64 5.99 -2.99 -5.73
C TYR A 64 6.41 -3.63 -4.40
N LEU A 65 5.50 -4.40 -3.79
CA LEU A 65 5.74 -5.08 -2.52
C LEU A 65 5.98 -6.59 -2.69
N GLY A 66 5.40 -7.19 -3.72
CA GLY A 66 5.37 -8.63 -3.92
C GLY A 66 4.10 -9.13 -4.61
N MET A 67 3.95 -10.44 -4.68
CA MET A 67 2.78 -11.12 -5.24
C MET A 67 1.89 -11.65 -4.12
N ILE A 68 0.58 -11.63 -4.36
CA ILE A 68 -0.43 -12.35 -3.59
C ILE A 68 -1.22 -13.20 -4.57
N SER A 69 -1.02 -14.52 -4.55
CA SER A 69 -1.74 -15.47 -5.43
C SER A 69 -1.83 -15.00 -6.89
N ASP A 70 -0.67 -14.76 -7.51
CA ASP A 70 -0.50 -14.25 -8.89
C ASP A 70 -0.97 -12.81 -9.16
N CYS A 71 -1.41 -12.07 -8.13
CA CYS A 71 -1.74 -10.64 -8.24
C CYS A 71 -0.63 -9.80 -7.61
N PRO A 72 -0.03 -8.83 -8.33
CA PRO A 72 0.94 -7.93 -7.73
C PRO A 72 0.27 -7.02 -6.70
N LEU A 73 0.98 -6.80 -5.60
CA LEU A 73 0.63 -5.86 -4.55
C LEU A 73 1.57 -4.66 -4.63
N TYR A 74 0.99 -3.47 -4.61
CA TYR A 74 1.71 -2.21 -4.58
C TYR A 74 1.39 -1.42 -3.31
N VAL A 75 2.34 -0.59 -2.87
CA VAL A 75 2.04 0.57 -2.06
C VAL A 75 2.02 1.81 -2.96
N VAL A 76 1.06 2.69 -2.72
CA VAL A 76 0.90 3.96 -3.44
C VAL A 76 0.88 5.09 -2.41
N GLU A 77 1.74 6.07 -2.61
CA GLU A 77 1.67 7.34 -1.89
C GLU A 77 0.81 8.32 -2.68
N VAL A 78 -0.10 9.01 -2.00
CA VAL A 78 -0.96 10.06 -2.57
C VAL A 78 -0.71 11.39 -1.86
N ASP A 79 -1.32 12.48 -2.34
CA ASP A 79 -1.15 13.79 -1.72
C ASP A 79 -1.69 13.84 -0.29
N GLU A 80 -1.00 14.55 0.60
CA GLU A 80 -1.41 14.74 2.00
C GLU A 80 -2.77 15.45 2.12
N ASN A 81 -3.17 16.21 1.10
CA ASN A 81 -4.45 16.90 1.02
C ASN A 81 -5.44 16.19 0.08
N ALA A 82 -5.19 14.92 -0.27
CA ALA A 82 -6.11 14.16 -1.11
C ALA A 82 -7.46 13.98 -0.40
N ASP A 83 -8.55 14.23 -1.14
CA ASP A 83 -9.90 13.97 -0.63
C ASP A 83 -10.10 12.47 -0.38
N GLU A 84 -10.69 12.12 0.76
CA GLU A 84 -11.01 10.75 1.09
C GLU A 84 -12.12 10.22 0.15
N PRO A 85 -11.92 9.06 -0.52
CA PRO A 85 -12.97 8.45 -1.31
C PRO A 85 -14.18 8.09 -0.45
N GLU A 86 -15.38 8.09 -1.04
CA GLU A 86 -16.61 7.72 -0.32
C GLU A 86 -16.50 6.32 0.31
N GLY A 87 -16.77 6.23 1.61
CA GLY A 87 -16.67 4.98 2.38
C GLY A 87 -15.26 4.63 2.87
N TYR A 88 -14.27 5.48 2.60
CA TYR A 88 -12.89 5.32 3.04
C TYR A 88 -12.43 6.52 3.86
N PHE A 89 -11.42 6.29 4.70
CA PHE A 89 -10.70 7.34 5.42
C PHE A 89 -9.25 6.93 5.67
N PHE A 90 -8.38 7.90 5.92
CA PHE A 90 -7.00 7.65 6.32
C PHE A 90 -6.88 7.50 7.84
N ASP A 91 -6.11 6.50 8.29
CA ASP A 91 -5.89 6.27 9.71
C ASP A 91 -4.45 5.85 10.01
N THR A 92 -4.00 6.14 11.22
CA THR A 92 -2.63 5.86 11.65
C THR A 92 -2.36 4.35 11.73
N LEU A 93 -1.11 3.92 11.49
CA LEU A 93 -0.70 2.52 11.69
C LEU A 93 -1.06 2.00 13.11
N TRP A 94 -1.00 2.89 14.12
CA TRP A 94 -1.36 2.56 15.49
C TRP A 94 -2.81 2.10 15.65
N SER A 95 -3.73 2.62 14.84
CA SER A 95 -5.14 2.26 14.93
C SER A 95 -5.40 0.79 14.59
N PHE A 96 -4.52 0.19 13.79
CA PHE A 96 -4.56 -1.22 13.36
C PHE A 96 -3.94 -2.18 14.39
N LEU A 97 -3.14 -1.68 15.33
CA LEU A 97 -2.42 -2.53 16.29
C LEU A 97 -3.40 -3.35 17.15
N GLY A 98 -3.33 -4.66 17.04
CA GLY A 98 -4.21 -5.59 17.76
C GLY A 98 -5.65 -5.65 17.24
N LYS A 99 -5.98 -4.91 16.17
CA LYS A 99 -7.31 -4.93 15.52
C LYS A 99 -7.33 -5.66 14.17
N VAL A 100 -6.16 -5.88 13.57
CA VAL A 100 -6.00 -6.67 12.35
C VAL A 100 -5.11 -7.88 12.62
N GLU A 101 -5.21 -8.88 11.75
CA GLU A 101 -4.31 -10.04 11.77
C GLU A 101 -2.84 -9.61 11.71
N LEU A 102 -1.97 -10.33 12.42
CA LEU A 102 -0.56 -9.94 12.58
C LEU A 102 0.17 -9.79 11.24
N ASN A 103 -0.12 -10.67 10.28
CA ASN A 103 0.49 -10.63 8.96
C ASN A 103 0.00 -9.42 8.13
N VAL A 104 -1.26 -8.99 8.31
CA VAL A 104 -1.78 -7.75 7.73
C VAL A 104 -1.03 -6.55 8.33
N PHE A 105 -0.89 -6.51 9.66
CA PHE A 105 -0.17 -5.43 10.34
C PHE A 105 1.28 -5.31 9.85
N TYR A 106 1.99 -6.43 9.71
CA TYR A 106 3.35 -6.44 9.16
C TYR A 106 3.42 -6.00 7.69
N LEU A 107 2.42 -6.37 6.89
CA LEU A 107 2.35 -5.96 5.48
C LEU A 107 2.16 -4.45 5.35
N ILE A 108 1.22 -3.87 6.09
CA ILE A 108 0.99 -2.41 6.13
C ILE A 108 2.24 -1.70 6.66
N GLY A 109 2.85 -2.21 7.73
CA GLY A 109 4.08 -1.66 8.29
C GLY A 109 5.22 -1.63 7.27
N ARG A 110 5.39 -2.70 6.48
CA ARG A 110 6.36 -2.74 5.37
C ARG A 110 6.05 -1.71 4.30
N ALA A 111 4.79 -1.59 3.89
CA ALA A 111 4.36 -0.59 2.92
C ALA A 111 4.73 0.82 3.35
N LYS A 112 4.43 1.17 4.62
CA LYS A 112 4.80 2.45 5.22
C LYS A 112 6.31 2.67 5.24
N GLN A 113 7.09 1.68 5.67
CA GLN A 113 8.55 1.77 5.70
C GLN A 113 9.15 2.05 4.32
N ILE A 114 8.56 1.50 3.26
CA ILE A 114 9.03 1.73 1.88
C ILE A 114 8.73 3.16 1.42
N VAL A 115 7.52 3.67 1.69
CA VAL A 115 7.16 5.07 1.39
C VAL A 115 8.04 6.04 2.19
N ASP A 116 8.20 5.79 3.49
CA ASP A 116 9.08 6.59 4.36
C ASP A 116 10.53 6.57 3.85
N TRP A 117 11.03 5.41 3.43
CA TRP A 117 12.37 5.30 2.84
C TRP A 117 12.47 6.11 1.55
N TYR A 118 11.53 5.94 0.63
CA TYR A 118 11.51 6.66 -0.64
C TYR A 118 11.57 8.17 -0.39
N ASN A 119 10.68 8.72 0.45
CA ASN A 119 10.62 10.15 0.74
C ASN A 119 11.92 10.70 1.36
N ASN A 120 12.60 9.92 2.20
CA ASN A 120 13.82 10.36 2.87
C ASN A 120 15.12 10.08 2.09
N HIS A 121 15.04 9.38 0.95
CA HIS A 121 16.21 8.96 0.16
C HIS A 121 16.17 9.43 -1.30
N GLN A 122 15.40 10.49 -1.60
CA GLN A 122 15.38 11.15 -2.91
C GLN A 122 16.71 11.82 -3.29
N HIS A 123 17.61 12.00 -2.31
CA HIS A 123 18.94 12.56 -2.51
C HIS A 123 20.00 11.72 -1.81
N CYS A 124 21.17 11.59 -2.42
CA CYS A 124 22.28 10.83 -1.88
C CYS A 124 22.86 11.51 -0.64
N GLY A 125 22.88 10.81 0.50
CA GLY A 125 23.46 11.34 1.74
C GLY A 125 24.96 11.67 1.69
N GLN A 126 25.69 11.18 0.67
CA GLN A 126 27.11 11.47 0.48
C GLN A 126 27.36 12.71 -0.40
N CYS A 127 26.65 12.84 -1.53
CA CYS A 127 26.94 13.89 -2.52
C CYS A 127 25.79 14.88 -2.76
N GLY A 128 24.62 14.68 -2.16
CA GLY A 128 23.43 15.53 -2.30
C GLY A 128 22.74 15.49 -3.67
N SER A 129 23.26 14.70 -4.63
CA SER A 129 22.62 14.54 -5.94
C SER A 129 21.33 13.73 -5.83
N ALA A 130 20.37 13.98 -6.72
CA ALA A 130 19.13 13.20 -6.81
C ALA A 130 19.46 11.71 -7.03
N THR A 131 18.72 10.83 -6.36
CA THR A 131 18.83 9.38 -6.53
C THR A 131 17.95 8.91 -7.68
N GLU A 132 18.36 7.82 -8.34
CA GLU A 132 17.57 7.14 -9.36
C GLU A 132 16.92 5.91 -8.74
N SER A 133 15.65 5.66 -9.09
CA SER A 133 14.82 4.56 -8.60
C SER A 133 14.57 3.54 -9.71
#